data_AF-A0A965GET6-F1
#
_entry.id   AF-A0A965GET6-F1
#
_cell.length_a   1.000
_cell.length_b   1.000
_cell.length_c   1.000
_cell.angle_alpha   90.00
_cell.angle_beta   90.00
_cell.angle_gamma   90.00
#
_symmetry.space_group_name_H-M   'P 1'
#
loop_
_entity.id
_entity.type
_entity.pdbx_description
1 polymer ?
#
loop_
_entity_poly.entity_id
_entity_poly.type
_entity_poly.pdbx_seq_one_letter_code
_entity_poly.pdbx_strand_id
1 'polypeptide(L)'
;MSAAIRPARSLADELRARSDENLRELFLLRPDLLSPLPTDMSALAARAGAAPSIARTLDGLTTWELQVLEILVVLPEPVSIEDVIEIAGENAYSPISKFQALALIYMDEEHIRILNSVRENLGPEPAGLGPVGLGNKERWLKKIDGAPPAAKAMLEKLTWGPPRGTVSDTKKPSSTISWLMENQLLIPIDGHTVALPREVGIYLRGNKVHKERSDIPPAFTGKVLEQSDIDSAAIGAVLEILHHIEELLHFWAGEPAAALRSGGIGVREIKRASDELGLDEKYLIFIAELAYISGFLALHNDEEFLPTSAFDLWRNKSLEERWVEIVTQWLNTSRVAGLVGKGERGYIAPLGPEIDRSAISHIKKLTLQLYGEIAPTAADVSALAERVKWERPRRTFGNHHDYVHWIAQEAQWLGFTGRNALSSFGEKSLSGSDEIGMEKLLPKEIDYILIQGDN
;
A
#
# COMPACT_ATOMS: atom_id res chain seq x y z
N MET A 1 5.15 39.38 -20.92
CA MET A 1 4.94 38.94 -22.32
C MET A 1 4.84 37.43 -22.29
N SER A 2 3.63 36.91 -22.53
CA SER A 2 3.32 35.47 -22.50
C SER A 2 4.14 34.77 -23.59
N ALA A 3 5.17 34.02 -23.20
CA ALA A 3 5.82 33.10 -24.12
C ALA A 3 4.75 32.09 -24.55
N ALA A 4 4.36 32.11 -25.83
CA ALA A 4 3.46 31.12 -26.38
C ALA A 4 4.06 29.74 -26.10
N ILE A 5 3.43 29.00 -25.18
CA ILE A 5 3.85 27.66 -24.80
C ILE A 5 3.75 26.82 -26.06
N ARG A 6 4.89 26.46 -26.66
CA ARG A 6 4.90 25.53 -27.78
C ARG A 6 4.36 24.18 -27.27
N PRO A 7 3.52 23.48 -28.04
CA PRO A 7 3.07 22.15 -27.66
C PRO A 7 4.28 21.25 -27.42
N ALA A 8 4.25 20.50 -26.32
CA ALA A 8 5.37 19.66 -25.93
C ALA A 8 5.41 18.43 -26.86
N ARG A 9 6.50 18.27 -27.60
CA ARG A 9 6.69 17.14 -28.52
C ARG A 9 7.28 15.91 -27.83
N SER A 10 7.76 16.10 -26.60
CA SER A 10 8.36 15.08 -25.75
C SER A 10 8.20 15.45 -24.28
N LEU A 11 8.35 14.48 -23.39
CA LEU A 11 8.36 14.74 -21.95
C LEU A 11 9.47 15.72 -21.55
N ALA A 12 10.65 15.66 -22.19
CA ALA A 12 11.74 16.59 -21.91
C ALA A 12 11.39 18.05 -22.27
N ASP A 13 10.58 18.26 -23.31
CA ASP A 13 10.09 19.59 -23.67
C ASP A 13 9.04 20.10 -22.69
N GLU A 14 8.13 19.22 -22.23
CA GLU A 14 7.14 19.57 -21.21
C GLU A 14 7.82 19.94 -19.89
N LEU A 15 8.76 19.11 -19.40
CA LEU A 15 9.51 19.37 -18.17
C LEU A 15 10.30 20.67 -18.24
N ARG A 16 10.87 21.00 -19.40
CA ARG A 16 11.58 22.27 -19.63
C ARG A 16 10.63 23.48 -19.60
N ALA A 17 9.36 23.29 -19.92
CA ALA A 17 8.35 24.33 -19.92
C ALA A 17 7.66 24.51 -18.55
N ARG A 18 7.86 23.60 -17.60
CA ARG A 18 7.33 23.72 -16.23
C ARG A 18 7.95 24.91 -15.50
N SER A 19 7.16 25.52 -14.61
CA SER A 19 7.67 26.49 -13.64
C SER A 19 8.53 25.80 -12.57
N ASP A 20 9.34 26.59 -11.86
CA ASP A 20 10.12 26.10 -10.71
C ASP A 20 9.23 25.46 -9.64
N GLU A 21 8.02 26.00 -9.43
CA GLU A 21 7.05 25.45 -8.47
C GLU A 21 6.54 24.06 -8.92
N ASN A 22 6.22 23.90 -10.21
CA ASN A 22 5.76 22.61 -10.74
C ASN A 22 6.89 21.56 -10.75
N LEU A 23 8.15 22.00 -10.93
CA LEU A 23 9.31 21.12 -10.79
C LEU A 23 9.56 20.73 -9.33
N ARG A 24 9.40 21.67 -8.40
CA ARG A 24 9.46 21.40 -6.96
C ARG A 24 8.39 20.39 -6.56
N GLU A 25 7.16 20.58 -7.00
CA GLU A 25 6.05 19.64 -6.78
C GLU A 25 6.39 18.25 -7.33
N LEU A 26 6.90 18.15 -8.57
CA LEU A 26 7.35 16.88 -9.14
C LEU A 26 8.36 16.19 -8.23
N PHE A 27 9.37 16.90 -7.71
CA PHE A 27 10.38 16.28 -6.83
C PHE A 27 9.84 15.89 -5.45
N LEU A 28 8.86 16.61 -4.92
CA LEU A 28 8.16 16.22 -3.69
C LEU A 28 7.34 14.94 -3.89
N LEU A 29 6.66 14.82 -5.03
CA LEU A 29 5.86 13.66 -5.37
C LEU A 29 6.71 12.47 -5.86
N ARG A 30 7.88 12.74 -6.45
CA ARG A 30 8.81 11.75 -7.01
C ARG A 30 10.24 11.96 -6.49
N PRO A 31 10.51 11.71 -5.19
CA PRO A 31 11.84 11.87 -4.60
C PRO A 31 12.91 10.99 -5.27
N ASP A 32 12.50 9.88 -5.90
CA ASP A 32 13.38 8.97 -6.61
C ASP A 32 14.05 9.59 -7.85
N LEU A 33 13.53 10.70 -8.36
CA LEU A 33 14.13 11.42 -9.48
C LEU A 33 15.41 12.16 -9.10
N LEU A 34 15.67 12.35 -7.80
CA LEU A 34 16.84 13.07 -7.29
C LEU A 34 18.06 12.18 -7.00
N SER A 35 17.94 10.86 -7.14
CA SER A 35 19.03 9.93 -6.80
C SER A 35 19.41 9.04 -8.00
N PRO A 36 20.56 9.30 -8.67
CA PRO A 36 21.45 10.45 -8.51
C PRO A 36 20.84 11.73 -9.09
N LEU A 37 21.39 12.92 -8.79
CA LEU A 37 20.87 14.17 -9.37
C LEU A 37 20.92 14.16 -10.91
N PRO A 38 19.83 14.53 -11.61
CA PRO A 38 19.82 14.60 -13.07
C PRO A 38 20.71 15.74 -13.57
N THR A 39 21.42 15.53 -14.68
CA THR A 39 22.34 16.53 -15.27
C THR A 39 21.61 17.60 -16.08
N ASP A 40 20.44 17.27 -16.63
CA ASP A 40 19.61 18.14 -17.46
C ASP A 40 18.17 17.60 -17.54
N MET A 41 17.28 18.32 -18.24
CA MET A 41 15.86 17.95 -18.40
C MET A 41 15.65 16.68 -19.23
N SER A 42 16.56 16.33 -20.13
CA SER A 42 16.48 15.09 -20.91
C SER A 42 16.81 13.88 -20.03
N ALA A 43 17.83 14.00 -19.17
CA ALA A 43 18.16 12.99 -18.17
C ALA A 43 17.03 12.83 -17.13
N LEU A 44 16.41 13.93 -16.71
CA LEU A 44 15.23 13.90 -15.84
C LEU A 44 14.05 13.18 -16.52
N ALA A 45 13.75 13.51 -17.78
CA ALA A 45 12.67 12.86 -18.54
C ALA A 45 12.92 11.35 -18.71
N ALA A 46 14.14 10.96 -19.06
CA ALA A 46 14.52 9.55 -19.20
C ALA A 46 14.35 8.78 -17.89
N ARG A 47 14.71 9.40 -16.76
CA ARG A 47 14.52 8.80 -15.43
C ARG A 47 13.05 8.73 -15.03
N ALA A 48 12.29 9.80 -15.25
CA ALA A 48 10.87 9.85 -14.96
C ALA A 48 10.08 8.78 -15.72
N GLY A 49 10.47 8.52 -16.97
CA GLY A 49 9.93 7.46 -17.82
C GLY A 49 10.53 6.07 -17.61
N ALA A 50 11.51 5.89 -16.72
CA ALA A 50 12.11 4.57 -16.50
C ALA A 50 11.15 3.63 -15.76
N ALA A 51 11.10 2.36 -16.17
CA ALA A 51 10.13 1.39 -15.65
C ALA A 51 10.12 1.27 -14.11
N PRO A 52 11.25 1.20 -13.37
CA PRO A 52 11.23 1.16 -11.90
C PRO A 52 10.68 2.43 -11.25
N SER A 53 10.87 3.57 -11.91
CA SER A 53 10.41 4.89 -11.44
C SER A 53 8.89 5.01 -11.63
N ILE A 54 8.38 4.58 -12.78
CA ILE A 54 6.95 4.45 -13.04
C ILE A 54 6.30 3.47 -12.08
N ALA A 55 6.85 2.26 -11.90
CA ALA A 55 6.31 1.25 -10.98
C ALA A 55 6.07 1.84 -9.57
N ARG A 56 7.09 2.47 -8.99
CA ARG A 56 6.99 3.11 -7.67
C ARG A 56 5.92 4.21 -7.61
N THR A 57 5.74 4.94 -8.71
CA THR A 57 4.72 5.99 -8.81
C THR A 57 3.32 5.39 -8.82
N LEU A 58 3.10 4.36 -9.63
CA LEU A 58 1.82 3.67 -9.73
C LEU A 58 1.44 3.02 -8.40
N ASP A 59 2.42 2.53 -7.63
CA ASP A 59 2.19 1.96 -6.29
C ASP A 59 1.68 2.99 -5.26
N GLY A 60 1.79 4.29 -5.57
CA GLY A 60 1.27 5.39 -4.77
C GLY A 60 -0.12 5.89 -5.21
N LEU A 61 -0.67 5.40 -6.32
CA LEU A 61 -1.96 5.82 -6.82
C LEU A 61 -3.11 5.13 -6.09
N THR A 62 -4.22 5.85 -5.92
CA THR A 62 -5.47 5.28 -5.40
C THR A 62 -6.16 4.39 -6.43
N THR A 63 -7.18 3.66 -5.98
CA THR A 63 -8.02 2.83 -6.87
C THR A 63 -8.69 3.69 -7.93
N TRP A 64 -9.22 4.86 -7.54
CA TRP A 64 -9.80 5.78 -8.53
C TRP A 64 -8.78 6.24 -9.56
N GLU A 65 -7.60 6.65 -9.10
CA GLU A 65 -6.53 7.12 -9.97
C GLU A 65 -6.07 6.03 -10.94
N LEU A 66 -5.91 4.79 -10.47
CA LEU A 66 -5.61 3.67 -11.38
C LEU A 66 -6.73 3.41 -12.39
N GLN A 67 -8.00 3.51 -11.97
CA GLN A 67 -9.13 3.34 -12.90
C GLN A 67 -9.10 4.38 -14.02
N VAL A 68 -8.84 5.65 -13.69
CA VAL A 68 -8.72 6.73 -14.69
C VAL A 68 -7.50 6.51 -15.59
N LEU A 69 -6.38 6.07 -15.03
CA LEU A 69 -5.17 5.77 -15.82
C LEU A 69 -5.37 4.60 -16.79
N GLU A 70 -6.11 3.57 -16.38
CA GLU A 70 -6.47 2.47 -17.26
C GLU A 70 -7.44 2.91 -18.37
N ILE A 71 -8.40 3.79 -18.07
CA ILE A 71 -9.28 4.39 -19.09
C ILE A 71 -8.46 5.13 -20.14
N LEU A 72 -7.53 5.99 -19.70
CA LEU A 72 -6.57 6.70 -20.56
C LEU A 72 -5.82 5.73 -21.49
N VAL A 73 -5.33 4.61 -20.95
CA VAL A 73 -4.55 3.62 -21.70
C VAL A 73 -5.41 2.79 -22.67
N VAL A 74 -6.68 2.58 -22.33
CA VAL A 74 -7.63 1.77 -23.11
C VAL A 74 -8.19 2.54 -24.30
N LEU A 75 -8.38 3.85 -24.17
CA LEU A 75 -8.92 4.73 -25.22
C LEU A 75 -8.03 4.73 -26.49
N PRO A 76 -8.65 4.82 -27.69
CA PRO A 76 -7.92 4.95 -28.94
C PRO A 76 -7.25 6.32 -29.03
N GLU A 77 -6.01 6.37 -29.52
CA GLU A 77 -5.30 7.63 -29.73
C GLU A 77 -5.74 8.33 -31.04
N PRO A 78 -5.76 9.69 -31.07
CA PRO A 78 -5.44 10.61 -29.98
C PRO A 78 -6.53 10.68 -28.90
N VAL A 79 -6.12 10.87 -27.64
CA VAL A 79 -7.03 10.95 -26.48
C VAL A 79 -7.09 12.40 -25.99
N SER A 80 -8.28 12.96 -25.83
CA SER A 80 -8.51 14.26 -25.18
C SER A 80 -8.94 14.08 -23.71
N ILE A 81 -8.98 15.19 -22.95
CA ILE A 81 -9.51 15.17 -21.57
C ILE A 81 -11.01 14.88 -21.60
N GLU A 82 -11.72 15.43 -22.59
CA GLU A 82 -13.15 15.28 -22.81
C GLU A 82 -13.53 13.81 -23.04
N ASP A 83 -12.74 13.06 -23.82
CA ASP A 83 -12.96 11.62 -24.06
C ASP A 83 -12.90 10.81 -22.75
N VAL A 84 -12.01 11.19 -21.84
CA VAL A 84 -11.87 10.52 -20.54
C VAL A 84 -13.07 10.84 -19.65
N ILE A 85 -13.51 12.10 -19.64
CA ILE A 85 -14.65 12.56 -18.82
C ILE A 85 -15.96 11.94 -19.31
N GLU A 86 -16.13 11.72 -20.61
CA GLU A 86 -17.32 11.03 -21.13
C GLU A 86 -17.48 9.63 -20.50
N ILE A 87 -16.38 8.94 -20.22
CA ILE A 87 -16.37 7.60 -19.61
C ILE A 87 -16.34 7.64 -18.08
N ALA A 88 -15.45 8.47 -17.53
CA ALA A 88 -15.08 8.49 -16.12
C ALA A 88 -15.85 9.54 -15.30
N GLY A 89 -16.53 10.49 -15.96
CA GLY A 89 -17.16 11.66 -15.36
C GLY A 89 -16.18 12.74 -14.88
N GLU A 90 -16.74 13.86 -14.42
CA GLU A 90 -16.01 15.08 -14.00
C GLU A 90 -14.92 14.83 -12.94
N ASN A 91 -15.10 13.84 -12.06
CA ASN A 91 -14.13 13.49 -11.02
C ASN A 91 -12.80 12.96 -11.58
N ALA A 92 -12.69 12.75 -12.90
CA ALA A 92 -11.45 12.35 -13.58
C ALA A 92 -10.47 13.52 -13.80
N TYR A 93 -10.93 14.78 -13.75
CA TYR A 93 -10.05 15.95 -13.92
C TYR A 93 -8.90 15.95 -12.90
N SER A 94 -9.20 15.72 -11.62
CA SER A 94 -8.18 15.74 -10.55
C SER A 94 -7.10 14.65 -10.75
N PRO A 95 -7.44 13.37 -11.01
CA PRO A 95 -6.46 12.35 -11.40
C PRO A 95 -5.62 12.73 -12.62
N ILE A 96 -6.23 13.27 -13.69
CA ILE A 96 -5.50 13.69 -14.89
C ILE A 96 -4.45 14.77 -14.56
N SER A 97 -4.84 15.80 -13.80
CA SER A 97 -3.91 16.85 -13.34
C SER A 97 -2.77 16.26 -12.50
N LYS A 98 -3.08 15.30 -11.61
CA LYS A 98 -2.07 14.60 -10.81
C LYS A 98 -1.10 13.79 -11.69
N PHE A 99 -1.58 13.11 -12.74
CA PHE A 99 -0.71 12.36 -13.65
C PHE A 99 0.24 13.27 -14.41
N GLN A 100 -0.20 14.47 -14.78
CA GLN A 100 0.67 15.48 -15.36
C GLN A 100 1.72 15.94 -14.33
N ALA A 101 1.32 16.29 -13.10
CA ALA A 101 2.24 16.67 -12.04
C ALA A 101 3.30 15.58 -11.78
N LEU A 102 2.89 14.31 -11.79
CA LEU A 102 3.74 13.12 -11.65
C LEU A 102 4.59 12.77 -12.89
N ALA A 103 4.43 13.49 -13.99
CA ALA A 103 5.11 13.21 -15.26
C ALA A 103 4.81 11.79 -15.82
N LEU A 104 3.59 11.29 -15.61
CA LEU A 104 3.09 10.04 -16.23
C LEU A 104 2.49 10.28 -17.62
N ILE A 105 1.99 11.50 -17.83
CA ILE A 105 1.42 12.00 -19.08
C ILE A 105 1.94 13.41 -19.36
N TYR A 106 1.80 13.87 -20.59
CA TYR A 106 1.97 15.27 -20.97
C TYR A 106 0.97 15.68 -22.04
N MET A 107 0.73 16.98 -22.20
CA MET A 107 -0.17 17.51 -23.22
C MET A 107 0.60 17.87 -24.50
N ASP A 108 0.12 17.39 -25.63
CA ASP A 108 0.53 17.76 -26.99
C ASP A 108 -0.68 18.44 -27.64
N GLU A 109 -0.71 19.77 -27.57
CA GLU A 109 -1.89 20.58 -27.89
C GLU A 109 -3.09 20.20 -27.00
N GLU A 110 -4.18 19.71 -27.59
CA GLU A 110 -5.40 19.27 -26.89
C GLU A 110 -5.39 17.76 -26.56
N HIS A 111 -4.29 17.07 -26.89
CA HIS A 111 -4.21 15.62 -26.75
C HIS A 111 -3.26 15.19 -25.64
N ILE A 112 -3.68 14.17 -24.90
CA ILE A 112 -2.90 13.52 -23.85
C ILE A 112 -1.93 12.54 -24.51
N ARG A 113 -0.65 12.67 -24.17
CA ARG A 113 0.39 11.69 -24.49
C ARG A 113 0.74 10.90 -23.24
N ILE A 114 0.62 9.58 -23.34
CA ILE A 114 0.91 8.64 -22.25
C ILE A 114 2.28 8.01 -22.52
N LEU A 115 3.13 7.93 -21.49
CA LEU A 115 4.43 7.28 -21.65
C LEU A 115 4.26 5.77 -21.87
N ASN A 116 5.03 5.20 -22.81
CA ASN A 116 4.99 3.76 -23.09
C ASN A 116 5.26 2.90 -21.85
N SER A 117 6.19 3.34 -20.99
CA SER A 117 6.50 2.67 -19.73
C SER A 117 5.33 2.63 -18.76
N VAL A 118 4.37 3.56 -18.82
CA VAL A 118 3.10 3.48 -18.06
C VAL A 118 2.25 2.32 -18.57
N ARG A 119 2.11 2.19 -19.90
CA ARG A 119 1.36 1.09 -20.52
C ARG A 119 1.99 -0.27 -20.15
N GLU A 120 3.32 -0.36 -20.20
CA GLU A 120 4.06 -1.57 -19.82
C GLU A 120 3.87 -1.94 -18.34
N ASN A 121 3.84 -0.96 -17.43
CA ASN A 121 3.69 -1.19 -15.98
C ASN A 121 2.25 -1.48 -15.52
N LEU A 122 1.24 -1.16 -16.34
CA LEU A 122 -0.14 -1.64 -16.15
C LEU A 122 -0.33 -3.04 -16.71
N GLY A 123 0.56 -3.48 -17.61
CA GLY A 123 0.54 -4.80 -18.20
C GLY A 123 -0.35 -4.90 -19.44
N PRO A 124 -0.48 -6.10 -20.01
CA PRO A 124 -1.12 -6.31 -21.31
C PRO A 124 -2.64 -6.24 -21.29
N GLU A 125 -3.26 -6.24 -20.10
CA GLU A 125 -4.71 -6.33 -19.92
C GLU A 125 -5.24 -5.25 -18.96
N PRO A 126 -5.06 -3.95 -19.28
CA PRO A 126 -5.56 -2.86 -18.45
C PRO A 126 -7.08 -2.99 -18.24
N ALA A 127 -7.55 -2.82 -17.01
CA ALA A 127 -8.95 -3.05 -16.60
C ALA A 127 -9.50 -4.45 -16.97
N GLY A 128 -8.62 -5.46 -17.12
CA GLY A 128 -9.00 -6.80 -17.58
C GLY A 128 -9.56 -6.82 -19.01
N LEU A 129 -9.21 -5.83 -19.85
CA LEU A 129 -9.57 -5.80 -21.27
C LEU A 129 -8.47 -6.46 -22.09
N GLY A 130 -8.86 -7.16 -23.15
CA GLY A 130 -7.90 -7.81 -24.04
C GLY A 130 -7.13 -6.82 -24.94
N PRO A 131 -6.35 -7.35 -25.88
CA PRO A 131 -5.62 -6.55 -26.86
C PRO A 131 -6.57 -5.78 -27.81
N VAL A 132 -6.03 -4.76 -28.46
CA VAL A 132 -6.72 -4.03 -29.54
C VAL A 132 -7.07 -4.99 -30.67
N GLY A 133 -8.31 -4.97 -31.12
CA GLY A 133 -8.78 -5.78 -32.24
C GLY A 133 -8.42 -5.18 -33.59
N LEU A 134 -8.30 -6.04 -34.60
CA LEU A 134 -8.27 -5.64 -36.02
C LEU A 134 -9.64 -5.80 -36.70
N GLY A 135 -10.70 -5.98 -35.90
CA GLY A 135 -12.04 -6.31 -36.38
C GLY A 135 -12.83 -5.11 -36.90
N ASN A 136 -13.68 -5.34 -37.90
CA ASN A 136 -14.62 -4.35 -38.41
C ASN A 136 -15.78 -4.19 -37.42
N LYS A 137 -15.89 -2.99 -36.81
CA LYS A 137 -16.92 -2.63 -35.81
C LYS A 137 -18.34 -2.99 -36.25
N GLU A 138 -18.70 -2.64 -37.49
CA GLU A 138 -20.06 -2.91 -38.01
C GLU A 138 -20.35 -4.40 -38.12
N ARG A 139 -19.32 -5.21 -38.41
CA ARG A 139 -19.47 -6.66 -38.59
C ARG A 139 -19.77 -7.36 -37.27
N TRP A 140 -18.95 -7.13 -36.24
CA TRP A 140 -19.12 -7.83 -34.98
C TRP A 140 -20.34 -7.31 -34.20
N LEU A 141 -20.70 -6.02 -34.33
CA LEU A 141 -21.94 -5.48 -33.77
C LEU A 141 -23.18 -6.20 -34.32
N LYS A 142 -23.27 -6.43 -35.63
CA LYS A 142 -24.40 -7.14 -36.25
C LYS A 142 -24.50 -8.61 -35.82
N LYS A 143 -23.40 -9.20 -35.35
CA LYS A 143 -23.31 -10.64 -35.04
C LYS A 143 -23.50 -10.97 -33.58
N ILE A 144 -23.27 -10.01 -32.69
CA ILE A 144 -23.31 -10.24 -31.24
C ILE A 144 -24.71 -10.64 -30.77
N ASP A 145 -25.76 -9.99 -31.27
CA ASP A 145 -27.16 -10.27 -30.92
C ASP A 145 -27.62 -11.64 -31.46
N GLY A 146 -27.14 -12.00 -32.66
CA GLY A 146 -27.43 -13.25 -33.34
C GLY A 146 -26.47 -14.39 -33.01
N ALA A 147 -25.60 -14.23 -32.00
CA ALA A 147 -24.61 -15.23 -31.67
C ALA A 147 -25.25 -16.55 -31.17
N PRO A 148 -24.74 -17.73 -31.57
CA PRO A 148 -25.20 -19.02 -31.05
C PRO A 148 -25.11 -19.09 -29.52
N PRO A 149 -25.96 -19.88 -28.83
CA PRO A 149 -25.99 -19.93 -27.36
C PRO A 149 -24.62 -20.21 -26.71
N ALA A 150 -23.84 -21.13 -27.27
CA ALA A 150 -22.50 -21.46 -26.77
C ALA A 150 -21.51 -20.28 -26.94
N ALA A 151 -21.64 -19.50 -28.01
CA ALA A 151 -20.82 -18.32 -28.25
C ALA A 151 -21.18 -17.19 -27.28
N LYS A 152 -22.49 -16.96 -27.04
CA LYS A 152 -22.96 -15.98 -26.03
C LYS A 152 -22.45 -16.31 -24.63
N ALA A 153 -22.62 -17.55 -24.20
CA ALA A 153 -22.15 -18.00 -22.88
C ALA A 153 -20.62 -17.84 -22.71
N MET A 154 -19.84 -17.97 -23.80
CA MET A 154 -18.41 -17.70 -23.76
C MET A 154 -18.09 -16.20 -23.66
N LEU A 155 -18.74 -15.36 -24.45
CA LEU A 155 -18.57 -13.91 -24.39
C LEU A 155 -18.95 -13.34 -23.02
N GLU A 156 -20.03 -13.84 -22.40
CA GLU A 156 -20.44 -13.46 -21.05
C GLU A 156 -19.34 -13.75 -20.01
N LYS A 157 -18.70 -14.93 -20.08
CA LYS A 157 -17.57 -15.29 -19.20
C LYS A 157 -16.37 -14.37 -19.38
N LEU A 158 -16.04 -14.02 -20.62
CA LEU A 158 -14.90 -13.17 -20.97
C LEU A 158 -15.15 -11.67 -20.71
N THR A 159 -16.41 -11.25 -20.52
CA THR A 159 -16.76 -9.83 -20.36
C THR A 159 -16.12 -9.22 -19.11
N TRP A 160 -16.23 -9.90 -17.96
CA TRP A 160 -15.64 -9.47 -16.68
C TRP A 160 -14.63 -10.48 -16.10
N GLY A 161 -14.42 -11.61 -16.78
CA GLY A 161 -13.34 -12.54 -16.47
C GLY A 161 -12.04 -12.20 -17.20
N PRO A 162 -11.04 -13.09 -17.17
CA PRO A 162 -9.85 -12.95 -17.99
C PRO A 162 -10.24 -12.81 -19.46
N PRO A 163 -9.70 -11.82 -20.19
CA PRO A 163 -10.06 -11.58 -21.59
C PRO A 163 -9.40 -12.60 -22.54
N ARG A 164 -8.76 -13.65 -22.00
CA ARG A 164 -8.08 -14.71 -22.74
C ARG A 164 -8.64 -16.08 -22.37
N GLY A 165 -8.67 -16.98 -23.35
CA GLY A 165 -9.05 -18.37 -23.16
C GLY A 165 -8.08 -19.32 -23.86
N THR A 166 -7.80 -20.45 -23.22
CA THR A 166 -6.97 -21.52 -23.80
C THR A 166 -7.81 -22.44 -24.69
N VAL A 167 -7.25 -22.81 -25.84
CA VAL A 167 -7.83 -23.73 -26.82
C VAL A 167 -6.82 -24.78 -27.24
N SER A 168 -7.31 -25.93 -27.73
CA SER A 168 -6.44 -27.04 -28.14
C SER A 168 -5.57 -26.72 -29.36
N ASP A 169 -6.12 -26.00 -30.35
CA ASP A 169 -5.40 -25.55 -31.55
C ASP A 169 -6.20 -24.39 -32.19
N THR A 170 -5.59 -23.21 -32.36
CA THR A 170 -6.22 -22.07 -33.02
C THR A 170 -6.38 -22.24 -34.53
N LYS A 171 -5.65 -23.19 -35.16
CA LYS A 171 -5.81 -23.54 -36.58
C LYS A 171 -6.92 -24.56 -36.82
N LYS A 172 -7.31 -25.32 -35.79
CA LYS A 172 -8.42 -26.28 -35.81
C LYS A 172 -9.35 -26.07 -34.61
N PRO A 173 -9.97 -24.89 -34.50
CA PRO A 173 -10.79 -24.56 -33.35
C PRO A 173 -12.08 -25.39 -33.31
N SER A 174 -12.70 -25.48 -32.13
CA SER A 174 -14.06 -25.99 -31.99
C SER A 174 -15.04 -25.10 -32.78
N SER A 175 -16.24 -25.61 -33.10
CA SER A 175 -17.24 -24.86 -33.88
C SER A 175 -17.60 -23.50 -33.26
N THR A 176 -17.64 -23.41 -31.92
CA THR A 176 -17.92 -22.16 -31.20
C THR A 176 -16.79 -21.15 -31.35
N ILE A 177 -15.54 -21.60 -31.19
CA ILE A 177 -14.36 -20.73 -31.32
C ILE A 177 -14.17 -20.29 -32.78
N SER A 178 -14.36 -21.22 -33.74
CA SER A 178 -14.30 -20.90 -35.17
C SER A 178 -15.29 -19.79 -35.52
N TRP A 179 -16.54 -19.91 -35.07
CA TRP A 179 -17.57 -18.91 -35.32
C TRP A 179 -17.21 -17.55 -34.71
N LEU A 180 -16.69 -17.52 -33.48
CA LEU A 180 -16.29 -16.27 -32.82
C LEU A 180 -15.12 -15.60 -33.54
N MET A 181 -14.12 -16.37 -33.99
CA MET A 181 -12.97 -15.86 -34.74
C MET A 181 -13.38 -15.37 -36.14
N GLU A 182 -14.20 -16.13 -36.86
CA GLU A 182 -14.72 -15.76 -38.18
C GLU A 182 -15.52 -14.45 -38.14
N ASN A 183 -16.22 -14.18 -37.03
CA ASN A 183 -16.98 -12.95 -36.82
C ASN A 183 -16.18 -11.85 -36.10
N GLN A 184 -14.86 -12.01 -35.93
CA GLN A 184 -13.95 -11.03 -35.31
C GLN A 184 -14.33 -10.65 -33.86
N LEU A 185 -15.04 -11.54 -33.17
CA LEU A 185 -15.38 -11.44 -31.76
C LEU A 185 -14.29 -12.03 -30.86
N LEU A 186 -13.42 -12.87 -31.42
CA LEU A 186 -12.17 -13.33 -30.81
C LEU A 186 -11.01 -13.19 -31.80
N ILE A 187 -9.80 -12.96 -31.29
CA ILE A 187 -8.57 -13.01 -32.09
C ILE A 187 -7.61 -14.07 -31.55
N PRO A 188 -6.88 -14.78 -32.43
CA PRO A 188 -5.82 -15.69 -31.99
C PRO A 188 -4.61 -14.88 -31.50
N ILE A 189 -4.07 -15.25 -30.35
CA ILE A 189 -2.83 -14.68 -29.81
C ILE A 189 -1.64 -15.56 -30.17
N ASP A 190 -1.82 -16.88 -30.04
CA ASP A 190 -0.82 -17.88 -30.38
C ASP A 190 -1.52 -19.19 -30.82
N GLY A 191 -0.79 -20.32 -30.84
CA GLY A 191 -1.34 -21.62 -31.24
C GLY A 191 -2.40 -22.20 -30.30
N HIS A 192 -2.47 -21.73 -29.06
CA HIS A 192 -3.32 -22.29 -27.99
C HIS A 192 -4.11 -21.24 -27.22
N THR A 193 -4.05 -19.96 -27.62
CA THR A 193 -4.69 -18.86 -26.91
C THR A 193 -5.50 -18.00 -27.86
N VAL A 194 -6.74 -17.71 -27.45
CA VAL A 194 -7.60 -16.68 -28.08
C VAL A 194 -7.87 -15.57 -27.07
N ALA A 195 -8.11 -14.36 -27.56
CA ALA A 195 -8.47 -13.22 -26.72
C ALA A 195 -9.71 -12.50 -27.25
N LEU A 196 -10.47 -11.93 -26.32
CA LEU A 196 -11.54 -10.98 -26.57
C LEU A 196 -10.93 -9.62 -26.93
N PRO A 197 -11.16 -9.09 -28.15
CA PRO A 197 -10.69 -7.75 -28.51
C PRO A 197 -11.26 -6.70 -27.57
N ARG A 198 -10.43 -5.71 -27.24
CA ARG A 198 -10.75 -4.60 -26.32
C ARG A 198 -12.08 -3.92 -26.63
N GLU A 199 -12.31 -3.59 -27.90
CA GLU A 199 -13.49 -2.85 -28.37
C GLU A 199 -14.76 -3.68 -28.20
N VAL A 200 -14.66 -4.99 -28.43
CA VAL A 200 -15.74 -5.95 -28.21
C VAL A 200 -16.01 -6.09 -26.71
N GLY A 201 -14.96 -6.17 -25.89
CA GLY A 201 -15.06 -6.22 -24.43
C GLY A 201 -15.77 -4.99 -23.85
N ILE A 202 -15.34 -3.78 -24.24
CA ILE A 202 -15.98 -2.52 -23.81
C ILE A 202 -17.46 -2.48 -24.22
N TYR A 203 -17.78 -2.92 -25.44
CA TYR A 203 -19.17 -2.98 -25.90
C TYR A 203 -20.01 -3.96 -25.07
N LEU A 204 -19.50 -5.16 -24.80
CA LEU A 204 -20.15 -6.15 -23.93
C LEU A 204 -20.35 -5.66 -22.49
N ARG A 205 -19.49 -4.75 -22.02
CA ARG A 205 -19.60 -4.06 -20.72
C ARG A 205 -20.59 -2.89 -20.73
N GLY A 206 -21.27 -2.63 -21.85
CA GLY A 206 -22.19 -1.50 -22.00
C GLY A 206 -21.46 -0.16 -22.09
N ASN A 207 -20.35 -0.13 -22.85
CA ASN A 207 -19.44 1.02 -22.98
C ASN A 207 -18.77 1.46 -21.68
N LYS A 208 -18.56 0.51 -20.76
CA LYS A 208 -17.82 0.73 -19.52
C LYS A 208 -16.46 0.07 -19.57
N VAL A 209 -15.45 0.75 -19.04
CA VAL A 209 -14.12 0.17 -18.85
C VAL A 209 -14.10 -0.67 -17.57
N HIS A 210 -14.60 -0.09 -16.46
CA HIS A 210 -14.64 -0.72 -15.14
C HIS A 210 -16.04 -1.18 -14.76
N LYS A 211 -16.13 -2.26 -13.97
CA LYS A 211 -17.42 -2.82 -13.51
C LYS A 211 -18.11 -1.88 -12.54
N GLU A 212 -17.33 -1.43 -11.56
CA GLU A 212 -17.71 -0.52 -10.51
C GLU A 212 -16.76 0.68 -10.55
N ARG A 213 -17.33 1.86 -10.37
CA ARG A 213 -16.58 3.11 -10.32
C ARG A 213 -16.23 3.40 -8.86
N SER A 214 -14.96 3.62 -8.59
CA SER A 214 -14.43 3.80 -7.23
C SER A 214 -13.98 5.22 -6.99
N ASP A 215 -14.67 6.23 -7.55
CA ASP A 215 -14.30 7.64 -7.46
C ASP A 215 -14.60 8.29 -6.11
N ILE A 216 -15.37 7.61 -5.27
CA ILE A 216 -15.62 7.97 -3.88
C ILE A 216 -14.87 6.96 -3.02
N PRO A 217 -14.00 7.41 -2.10
CA PRO A 217 -13.35 6.49 -1.17
C PRO A 217 -14.37 5.82 -0.25
N PRO A 218 -14.12 4.57 0.18
CA PRO A 218 -14.94 3.92 1.20
C PRO A 218 -15.07 4.81 2.44
N ALA A 219 -16.30 4.93 2.94
CA ALA A 219 -16.58 5.69 4.14
C ALA A 219 -15.96 5.02 5.37
N PHE A 220 -15.51 5.83 6.31
CA PHE A 220 -15.15 5.34 7.64
C PHE A 220 -16.41 5.02 8.44
N THR A 221 -16.29 4.04 9.33
CA THR A 221 -17.30 3.72 10.34
C THR A 221 -16.64 3.75 11.71
N GLY A 222 -17.37 4.24 12.72
CA GLY A 222 -16.81 4.38 14.05
C GLY A 222 -17.70 5.14 15.01
N LYS A 223 -17.21 5.30 16.24
CA LYS A 223 -17.89 6.03 17.31
C LYS A 223 -16.98 7.15 17.84
N VAL A 224 -17.48 8.37 17.86
CA VAL A 224 -16.78 9.52 18.48
C VAL A 224 -16.59 9.26 19.97
N LEU A 225 -15.38 9.50 20.47
CA LEU A 225 -15.01 9.40 21.89
C LEU A 225 -14.49 10.74 22.41
N GLU A 226 -14.39 10.88 23.73
CA GLU A 226 -13.72 12.00 24.38
C GLU A 226 -12.20 11.84 24.28
N GLN A 227 -11.49 12.89 23.87
CA GLN A 227 -10.03 12.82 23.69
C GLN A 227 -9.29 12.44 24.98
N SER A 228 -9.77 12.88 26.14
CA SER A 228 -9.18 12.54 27.43
C SER A 228 -9.23 11.03 27.73
N ASP A 229 -10.31 10.35 27.32
CA ASP A 229 -10.45 8.90 27.49
C ASP A 229 -9.50 8.15 26.56
N ILE A 230 -9.32 8.66 25.34
CA ILE A 230 -8.39 8.12 24.35
C ILE A 230 -6.96 8.24 24.88
N ASP A 231 -6.57 9.44 25.27
CA ASP A 231 -5.23 9.75 25.74
C ASP A 231 -4.88 8.96 27.01
N SER A 232 -5.84 8.81 27.94
CA SER A 232 -5.63 8.01 29.16
C SER A 232 -5.38 6.53 28.85
N ALA A 233 -6.17 5.93 27.95
CA ALA A 233 -5.97 4.55 27.52
C ALA A 233 -4.65 4.37 26.77
N ALA A 234 -4.30 5.32 25.91
CA ALA A 234 -3.07 5.31 25.13
C ALA A 234 -1.82 5.44 26.02
N ILE A 235 -1.82 6.33 27.02
CA ILE A 235 -0.73 6.46 27.99
C ILE A 235 -0.56 5.17 28.81
N GLY A 236 -1.65 4.53 29.23
CA GLY A 236 -1.60 3.23 29.89
C GLY A 236 -0.85 2.19 29.04
N ALA A 237 -1.19 2.09 27.75
CA ALA A 237 -0.52 1.18 26.83
C ALA A 237 0.98 1.51 26.66
N VAL A 238 1.35 2.80 26.64
CA VAL A 238 2.77 3.20 26.59
C VAL A 238 3.54 2.76 27.83
N LEU A 239 2.98 2.99 29.03
CA LEU A 239 3.62 2.56 30.27
C LEU A 239 3.82 1.03 30.30
N GLU A 240 2.80 0.28 29.89
CA GLU A 240 2.85 -1.19 29.82
C GLU A 240 3.91 -1.68 28.82
N ILE A 241 3.94 -1.18 27.59
CA ILE A 241 4.89 -1.67 26.58
C ILE A 241 6.34 -1.33 26.93
N LEU A 242 6.59 -0.13 27.49
CA LEU A 242 7.94 0.24 27.93
C LEU A 242 8.42 -0.67 29.06
N HIS A 243 7.52 -1.02 29.99
CA HIS A 243 7.80 -1.95 31.07
C HIS A 243 8.06 -3.37 30.56
N HIS A 244 7.20 -3.91 29.70
CA HIS A 244 7.35 -5.29 29.19
C HIS A 244 8.59 -5.46 28.29
N ILE A 245 9.03 -4.42 27.58
CA ILE A 245 10.34 -4.44 26.89
C ILE A 245 11.48 -4.59 27.90
N GLU A 246 11.44 -3.88 29.04
CA GLU A 246 12.45 -4.04 30.08
C GLU A 246 12.45 -5.44 30.67
N GLU A 247 11.27 -5.97 31.01
CA GLU A 247 11.14 -7.32 31.58
C GLU A 247 11.65 -8.41 30.62
N LEU A 248 11.30 -8.33 29.34
CA LEU A 248 11.78 -9.28 28.34
C LEU A 248 13.31 -9.22 28.21
N LEU A 249 13.89 -8.03 28.16
CA LEU A 249 15.34 -7.88 28.00
C LEU A 249 16.10 -8.27 29.28
N HIS A 250 15.55 -8.03 30.47
CA HIS A 250 16.12 -8.57 31.71
C HIS A 250 16.03 -10.09 31.77
N PHE A 251 14.91 -10.67 31.35
CA PHE A 251 14.77 -12.12 31.25
C PHE A 251 15.82 -12.71 30.31
N TRP A 252 15.97 -12.18 29.10
CA TRP A 252 16.99 -12.65 28.14
C TRP A 252 18.44 -12.27 28.48
N ALA A 253 18.67 -11.36 29.43
CA ALA A 253 20.01 -11.17 30.00
C ALA A 253 20.41 -12.35 30.90
N GLY A 254 19.46 -12.94 31.64
CA GLY A 254 19.67 -14.09 32.51
C GLY A 254 19.51 -15.44 31.82
N GLU A 255 18.55 -15.54 30.89
CA GLU A 255 18.22 -16.74 30.11
C GLU A 255 18.18 -16.42 28.60
N PRO A 256 19.35 -16.34 27.95
CA PRO A 256 19.45 -15.93 26.54
C PRO A 256 18.59 -16.79 25.61
N ALA A 257 18.02 -16.16 24.58
CA ALA A 257 17.20 -16.85 23.60
C ALA A 257 18.08 -17.48 22.51
N ALA A 258 18.03 -18.81 22.38
CA ALA A 258 18.80 -19.52 21.37
C ALA A 258 18.34 -19.19 19.93
N ALA A 259 19.30 -18.88 19.06
CA ALA A 259 19.08 -18.62 17.65
C ALA A 259 18.90 -19.92 16.86
N LEU A 260 18.03 -19.87 15.85
CA LEU A 260 17.88 -20.96 14.88
C LEU A 260 18.96 -20.86 13.80
N ARG A 261 19.43 -22.02 13.31
CA ARG A 261 20.31 -22.09 12.13
C ARG A 261 19.70 -21.44 10.88
N SER A 262 18.37 -21.43 10.78
CA SER A 262 17.62 -20.78 9.69
C SER A 262 17.47 -19.27 9.86
N GLY A 263 17.97 -18.70 10.96
CA GLY A 263 17.74 -17.32 11.36
C GLY A 263 16.53 -17.17 12.29
N GLY A 264 16.58 -16.14 13.14
CA GLY A 264 15.54 -15.87 14.15
C GLY A 264 15.64 -16.77 15.39
N ILE A 265 14.56 -16.81 16.18
CA ILE A 265 14.45 -17.61 17.41
C ILE A 265 13.38 -18.70 17.31
N GLY A 266 13.56 -19.77 18.07
CA GLY A 266 12.62 -20.89 18.10
C GLY A 266 11.33 -20.57 18.86
N VAL A 267 10.22 -21.24 18.49
CA VAL A 267 8.93 -21.17 19.22
C VAL A 267 9.10 -21.42 20.73
N ARG A 268 10.04 -22.29 21.10
CA ARG A 268 10.31 -22.65 22.49
C ARG A 268 10.84 -21.48 23.32
N GLU A 269 11.66 -20.61 22.73
CA GLU A 269 12.22 -19.45 23.43
C GLU A 269 11.14 -18.40 23.71
N ILE A 270 10.27 -18.13 22.72
CA ILE A 270 9.08 -17.29 22.89
C ILE A 270 8.15 -17.89 23.94
N LYS A 271 7.86 -19.18 23.86
CA LYS A 271 6.99 -19.84 24.84
C LYS A 271 7.54 -19.78 26.26
N ARG A 272 8.84 -20.01 26.45
CA ARG A 272 9.49 -19.92 27.77
C ARG A 272 9.35 -18.52 28.35
N ALA A 273 9.64 -17.49 27.57
CA ALA A 273 9.47 -16.10 28.00
C ALA A 273 8.00 -15.72 28.22
N SER A 274 7.07 -16.27 27.44
CA SER A 274 5.62 -16.08 27.62
C SER A 274 5.13 -16.71 28.94
N ASP A 275 5.54 -17.94 29.23
CA ASP A 275 5.18 -18.66 30.46
C ASP A 275 5.77 -17.95 31.71
N GLU A 276 7.00 -17.43 31.63
CA GLU A 276 7.65 -16.73 32.75
C GLU A 276 7.07 -15.33 33.00
N LEU A 277 6.86 -14.55 31.94
CA LEU A 277 6.39 -13.16 32.05
C LEU A 277 4.84 -13.06 32.13
N GLY A 278 4.13 -14.15 31.85
CA GLY A 278 2.66 -14.17 31.81
C GLY A 278 2.06 -13.36 30.64
N LEU A 279 2.79 -13.23 29.54
CA LEU A 279 2.41 -12.41 28.38
C LEU A 279 1.95 -13.27 27.20
N ASP A 280 1.03 -12.76 26.38
CA ASP A 280 0.60 -13.43 25.13
C ASP A 280 1.77 -13.58 24.14
N GLU A 281 1.89 -14.74 23.49
CA GLU A 281 3.00 -15.03 22.58
C GLU A 281 3.09 -14.04 21.40
N LYS A 282 1.96 -13.58 20.83
CA LYS A 282 1.99 -12.64 19.70
C LYS A 282 2.46 -11.25 20.13
N TYR A 283 2.01 -10.82 21.30
CA TYR A 283 2.50 -9.59 21.91
C TYR A 283 4.00 -9.68 22.23
N LEU A 284 4.44 -10.81 22.78
CA LEU A 284 5.85 -11.08 23.07
C LEU A 284 6.74 -11.07 21.81
N ILE A 285 6.25 -11.68 20.73
CA ILE A 285 6.89 -11.61 19.41
C ILE A 285 7.03 -10.15 18.96
N PHE A 286 5.96 -9.36 19.09
CA PHE A 286 6.00 -7.95 18.71
C PHE A 286 7.02 -7.14 19.52
N ILE A 287 7.06 -7.28 20.84
CA ILE A 287 8.05 -6.56 21.67
C ILE A 287 9.48 -7.04 21.44
N ALA A 288 9.69 -8.33 21.14
CA ALA A 288 10.99 -8.85 20.73
C ALA A 288 11.46 -8.24 19.40
N GLU A 289 10.58 -8.19 18.40
CA GLU A 289 10.86 -7.53 17.12
C GLU A 289 11.17 -6.05 17.30
N LEU A 290 10.41 -5.37 18.17
CA LEU A 290 10.61 -3.95 18.47
C LEU A 290 11.95 -3.69 19.16
N ALA A 291 12.34 -4.53 20.12
CA ALA A 291 13.65 -4.48 20.76
C ALA A 291 14.79 -4.74 19.77
N TYR A 292 14.60 -5.69 18.85
CA TYR A 292 15.58 -5.99 17.80
C TYR A 292 15.78 -4.84 16.83
N ILE A 293 14.70 -4.24 16.29
CA ILE A 293 14.83 -3.09 15.37
C ILE A 293 15.32 -1.82 16.06
N SER A 294 15.12 -1.71 17.37
CA SER A 294 15.66 -0.61 18.18
C SER A 294 17.12 -0.83 18.58
N GLY A 295 17.71 -1.97 18.20
CA GLY A 295 19.08 -2.32 18.53
C GLY A 295 19.30 -2.68 20.00
N PHE A 296 18.24 -2.82 20.79
CA PHE A 296 18.30 -3.23 22.19
C PHE A 296 18.63 -4.71 22.34
N LEU A 297 18.33 -5.51 21.31
CA LEU A 297 18.57 -6.94 21.23
C LEU A 297 19.42 -7.25 19.99
N ALA A 298 20.46 -8.04 20.13
CA ALA A 298 21.31 -8.45 19.01
C ALA A 298 21.73 -9.92 19.12
N LEU A 299 22.02 -10.52 17.96
CA LEU A 299 22.58 -11.86 17.87
C LEU A 299 24.07 -11.83 18.23
N HIS A 300 24.46 -12.66 19.19
CA HIS A 300 25.84 -12.81 19.66
C HIS A 300 26.40 -14.18 19.23
N ASN A 301 27.60 -14.17 18.66
CA ASN A 301 28.31 -15.35 18.15
C ASN A 301 27.49 -16.28 17.23
N ASP A 302 26.48 -15.76 16.53
CA ASP A 302 25.52 -16.52 15.73
C ASP A 302 24.73 -17.60 16.51
N GLU A 303 24.72 -17.52 17.85
CA GLU A 303 24.18 -18.56 18.73
C GLU A 303 23.00 -18.10 19.57
N GLU A 304 23.07 -16.91 20.17
CA GLU A 304 22.07 -16.45 21.15
C GLU A 304 21.75 -14.97 21.00
N PHE A 305 20.51 -14.58 21.25
CA PHE A 305 20.10 -13.18 21.30
C PHE A 305 20.25 -12.64 22.72
N LEU A 306 20.95 -11.51 22.83
CA LEU A 306 21.29 -10.86 24.09
C LEU A 306 20.99 -9.35 24.04
N PRO A 307 20.63 -8.74 25.18
CA PRO A 307 20.54 -7.29 25.27
C PRO A 307 21.88 -6.60 24.94
N THR A 308 21.80 -5.40 24.38
CA THR A 308 22.96 -4.58 24.02
C THR A 308 23.11 -3.38 24.96
N SER A 309 24.24 -2.68 24.88
CA SER A 309 24.43 -1.41 25.61
C SER A 309 23.47 -0.29 25.17
N ALA A 310 22.81 -0.41 24.00
CA ALA A 310 21.79 0.55 23.58
C ALA A 310 20.57 0.51 24.51
N PHE A 311 20.24 -0.67 25.05
CA PHE A 311 19.17 -0.84 26.03
C PHE A 311 19.46 -0.06 27.32
N ASP A 312 20.70 -0.13 27.83
CA ASP A 312 21.10 0.60 29.04
C ASP A 312 21.03 2.12 28.84
N LEU A 313 21.42 2.62 27.66
CA LEU A 313 21.31 4.04 27.33
C LEU A 313 19.85 4.48 27.24
N TRP A 314 19.00 3.67 26.60
CA TRP A 314 17.57 3.95 26.47
C TRP A 314 16.86 4.05 27.82
N ARG A 315 17.18 3.16 28.78
CA ARG A 315 16.58 3.19 30.13
C ARG A 315 16.86 4.47 30.92
N ASN A 316 17.92 5.20 30.58
CA ASN A 316 18.29 6.46 31.24
C ASN A 316 17.58 7.70 30.65
N LYS A 317 16.76 7.53 29.61
CA LYS A 317 16.01 8.61 28.95
C LYS A 317 14.68 8.88 29.63
N SER A 318 14.07 10.03 29.33
CA SER A 318 12.70 10.33 29.76
C SER A 318 11.69 9.35 29.14
N LEU A 319 10.50 9.26 29.72
CA LEU A 319 9.44 8.40 29.18
C LEU A 319 9.11 8.73 27.72
N GLU A 320 8.96 10.02 27.41
CA GLU A 320 8.64 10.49 26.07
C GLU A 320 9.77 10.16 25.09
N GLU A 321 11.03 10.41 25.48
CA GLU A 321 12.19 10.06 24.65
C GLU A 321 12.27 8.55 24.38
N ARG A 322 12.00 7.73 25.40
CA ARG A 322 11.98 6.27 25.27
C ARG A 322 10.90 5.81 24.30
N TRP A 323 9.71 6.38 24.40
CA TRP A 323 8.58 6.10 23.52
C TRP A 323 8.88 6.53 22.08
N VAL A 324 9.36 7.76 21.87
CA VAL A 324 9.72 8.30 20.55
C VAL A 324 10.71 7.40 19.83
N GLU A 325 11.73 6.91 20.54
CA GLU A 325 12.74 6.03 19.96
C GLU A 325 12.13 4.75 19.40
N ILE A 326 11.32 4.03 20.19
CA ILE A 326 10.72 2.76 19.75
C ILE A 326 9.68 2.96 18.63
N VAL A 327 8.83 3.98 18.71
CA VAL A 327 7.80 4.22 17.68
C VAL A 327 8.41 4.68 16.37
N THR A 328 9.51 5.43 16.42
CA THR A 328 10.25 5.83 15.21
C THR A 328 10.80 4.62 14.48
N GLN A 329 11.34 3.63 15.20
CA GLN A 329 11.81 2.39 14.57
C GLN A 329 10.65 1.58 14.00
N TRP A 330 9.54 1.47 14.73
CA TRP A 330 8.36 0.76 14.26
C TRP A 330 7.71 1.38 13.01
N LEU A 331 7.69 2.71 12.91
CA LEU A 331 7.16 3.42 11.73
C LEU A 331 8.01 3.23 10.48
N ASN A 332 9.31 2.96 10.63
CA ASN A 332 10.26 2.90 9.52
C ASN A 332 10.69 1.48 9.13
N THR A 333 10.50 0.50 10.02
CA THR A 333 10.86 -0.89 9.72
C THR A 333 10.04 -1.48 8.58
N SER A 334 10.69 -2.33 7.79
CA SER A 334 10.08 -3.21 6.79
C SER A 334 9.55 -4.51 7.40
N ARG A 335 9.80 -4.79 8.68
CA ARG A 335 9.44 -6.04 9.34
C ARG A 335 7.97 -6.06 9.78
N VAL A 336 7.32 -7.22 9.65
CA VAL A 336 5.91 -7.43 10.02
C VAL A 336 5.77 -8.58 11.02
N ALA A 337 5.67 -8.26 12.30
CA ALA A 337 5.60 -9.25 13.38
C ALA A 337 4.39 -10.22 13.22
N GLY A 338 3.25 -9.72 12.73
CA GLY A 338 2.05 -10.52 12.48
C GLY A 338 2.21 -11.68 11.48
N LEU A 339 3.30 -11.72 10.71
CA LEU A 339 3.62 -12.84 9.80
C LEU A 339 4.22 -14.06 10.51
N VAL A 340 4.71 -13.91 11.75
CA VAL A 340 5.31 -15.00 12.52
C VAL A 340 4.27 -16.08 12.79
N GLY A 341 4.69 -17.35 12.71
CA GLY A 341 3.78 -18.48 12.85
C GLY A 341 3.77 -19.35 11.59
N LYS A 342 2.69 -19.36 10.81
CA LYS A 342 2.57 -20.24 9.63
C LYS A 342 2.59 -19.43 8.33
N GLY A 343 3.69 -19.54 7.58
CA GLY A 343 3.80 -19.09 6.20
C GLY A 343 3.42 -20.19 5.20
N GLU A 344 3.32 -19.82 3.92
CA GLU A 344 2.99 -20.75 2.83
C GLU A 344 4.00 -21.90 2.68
N ARG A 345 5.25 -21.67 3.09
CA ARG A 345 6.38 -22.62 2.93
C ARG A 345 6.82 -23.28 4.24
N GLY A 346 6.09 -23.07 5.32
CA GLY A 346 6.45 -23.58 6.64
C GLY A 346 6.34 -22.54 7.73
N TYR A 347 6.94 -22.83 8.89
CA TYR A 347 6.90 -21.94 10.03
C TYR A 347 7.82 -20.73 9.81
N ILE A 348 7.29 -19.52 10.00
CA ILE A 348 8.07 -18.27 9.94
C ILE A 348 8.55 -17.94 11.35
N ALA A 349 9.87 -17.88 11.53
CA ALA A 349 10.47 -17.59 12.83
C ALA A 349 10.46 -16.09 13.17
N PRO A 350 10.19 -15.71 14.44
CA PRO A 350 10.45 -14.36 14.92
C PRO A 350 11.95 -14.06 14.88
N LEU A 351 12.30 -12.78 14.74
CA LEU A 351 13.63 -12.23 14.51
C LEU A 351 14.30 -12.73 13.21
N GLY A 352 13.58 -13.49 12.37
CA GLY A 352 14.06 -14.00 11.09
C GLY A 352 13.87 -13.00 9.94
N PRO A 353 14.54 -13.20 8.79
CA PRO A 353 14.44 -12.29 7.64
C PRO A 353 13.12 -12.42 6.86
N GLU A 354 12.38 -13.53 7.03
CA GLU A 354 11.20 -13.87 6.22
C GLU A 354 9.98 -12.94 6.41
N ILE A 355 9.98 -12.14 7.47
CA ILE A 355 8.91 -11.19 7.79
C ILE A 355 9.07 -9.82 7.11
N ASP A 356 10.09 -9.63 6.27
CA ASP A 356 10.34 -8.36 5.58
C ASP A 356 9.33 -8.09 4.47
N ARG A 357 8.72 -6.90 4.48
CA ARG A 357 7.81 -6.37 3.47
C ARG A 357 8.17 -4.90 3.22
N SER A 358 8.89 -4.64 2.13
CA SER A 358 9.47 -3.32 1.81
C SER A 358 8.50 -2.12 1.84
N ALA A 359 7.20 -2.32 1.60
CA ALA A 359 6.22 -1.23 1.60
C ALA A 359 5.39 -1.13 2.90
N ILE A 360 5.58 -1.98 3.91
CA ILE A 360 4.75 -1.95 5.12
C ILE A 360 4.89 -0.63 5.88
N SER A 361 6.07 -0.02 5.91
CA SER A 361 6.30 1.28 6.55
C SER A 361 5.38 2.37 6.01
N HIS A 362 5.09 2.34 4.72
CA HIS A 362 4.16 3.27 4.10
C HIS A 362 2.71 2.96 4.45
N ILE A 363 2.34 1.67 4.55
CA ILE A 363 0.99 1.27 4.95
C ILE A 363 0.74 1.62 6.43
N LYS A 364 1.75 1.47 7.30
CA LYS A 364 1.70 1.95 8.70
C LYS A 364 1.39 3.43 8.78
N LYS A 365 2.21 4.26 8.11
CA LYS A 365 2.04 5.72 8.09
C LYS A 365 0.68 6.13 7.50
N LEU A 366 0.27 5.51 6.39
CA LEU A 366 -1.05 5.76 5.79
C LEU A 366 -2.20 5.38 6.74
N THR A 367 -2.13 4.21 7.39
CA THR A 367 -3.16 3.75 8.32
C THR A 367 -3.33 4.74 9.47
N LEU A 368 -2.23 5.26 10.03
CA LEU A 368 -2.26 6.26 11.09
C LEU A 368 -2.70 7.65 10.62
N GLN A 369 -2.34 8.05 9.40
CA GLN A 369 -2.86 9.27 8.78
C GLN A 369 -4.39 9.20 8.62
N LEU A 370 -4.92 8.05 8.19
CA LEU A 370 -6.36 7.83 8.06
C LEU A 370 -7.08 7.79 9.42
N TYR A 371 -6.43 7.30 10.49
CA TYR A 371 -6.93 7.50 11.86
C TYR A 371 -7.03 8.99 12.21
N GLY A 372 -6.05 9.80 11.81
CA GLY A 372 -6.04 11.25 12.02
C GLY A 372 -7.17 11.98 11.27
N GLU A 373 -7.51 11.56 10.05
CA GLU A 373 -8.64 12.13 9.29
C GLU A 373 -9.99 12.01 9.99
N ILE A 374 -10.14 11.02 10.88
CA ILE A 374 -11.39 10.76 11.61
C ILE A 374 -11.28 10.99 13.11
N ALA A 375 -10.12 11.41 13.63
CA ALA A 375 -9.96 11.69 15.04
C ALA A 375 -10.99 12.73 15.53
N PRO A 376 -11.59 12.59 16.72
CA PRO A 376 -11.35 11.59 17.77
C PRO A 376 -12.31 10.37 17.69
N THR A 377 -12.48 9.77 16.52
CA THR A 377 -13.39 8.63 16.30
C THR A 377 -12.66 7.30 16.47
N ALA A 378 -13.26 6.38 17.25
CA ALA A 378 -12.84 4.99 17.32
C ALA A 378 -13.17 4.28 16.00
N ALA A 379 -12.14 3.92 15.24
CA ALA A 379 -12.30 3.33 13.91
C ALA A 379 -12.73 1.86 13.98
N ASP A 380 -13.61 1.48 13.06
CA ASP A 380 -13.75 0.10 12.63
C ASP A 380 -12.54 -0.27 11.75
N VAL A 381 -11.74 -1.22 12.23
CA VAL A 381 -10.48 -1.61 11.58
C VAL A 381 -10.72 -2.27 10.21
N SER A 382 -11.86 -2.94 10.01
CA SER A 382 -12.19 -3.54 8.71
C SER A 382 -12.59 -2.47 7.68
N ALA A 383 -13.33 -1.43 8.09
CA ALA A 383 -13.61 -0.29 7.23
C ALA A 383 -12.33 0.50 6.91
N LEU A 384 -11.44 0.66 7.89
CA LEU A 384 -10.12 1.25 7.68
C LEU A 384 -9.28 0.44 6.68
N ALA A 385 -9.35 -0.89 6.74
CA ALA A 385 -8.66 -1.77 5.79
C ALA A 385 -9.16 -1.62 4.36
N GLU A 386 -10.48 -1.50 4.15
CA GLU A 386 -11.04 -1.19 2.83
C GLU A 386 -10.61 0.19 2.34
N ARG A 387 -10.53 1.19 3.23
CA ARG A 387 -10.00 2.51 2.85
C ARG A 387 -8.52 2.44 2.48
N VAL A 388 -7.68 1.76 3.25
CA VAL A 388 -6.24 1.56 2.92
C VAL A 388 -6.06 0.85 1.57
N LYS A 389 -6.88 -0.18 1.30
CA LYS A 389 -6.89 -0.87 0.01
C LYS A 389 -7.30 0.06 -1.13
N TRP A 390 -8.29 0.93 -0.91
CA TRP A 390 -8.68 1.93 -1.88
C TRP A 390 -7.56 2.95 -2.12
N GLU A 391 -6.87 3.39 -1.07
CA GLU A 391 -5.76 4.34 -1.15
C GLU A 391 -4.53 3.74 -1.85
N ARG A 392 -4.13 2.50 -1.55
CA ARG A 392 -2.91 1.87 -2.10
C ARG A 392 -3.18 0.45 -2.62
N PRO A 393 -4.00 0.29 -3.67
CA PRO A 393 -4.41 -1.00 -4.22
C PRO A 393 -3.26 -1.85 -4.76
N ARG A 394 -2.17 -1.25 -5.22
CA ARG A 394 -1.00 -1.97 -5.78
C ARG A 394 -0.02 -2.49 -4.72
N ARG A 395 -0.15 -2.05 -3.46
CA ARG A 395 0.74 -2.47 -2.35
C ARG A 395 0.18 -3.67 -1.58
N THR A 396 -0.41 -4.62 -2.30
CA THR A 396 -0.90 -5.89 -1.76
C THR A 396 0.27 -6.84 -1.45
N PHE A 397 0.42 -7.26 -0.20
CA PHE A 397 1.31 -8.36 0.20
C PHE A 397 0.50 -9.63 0.54
N GLY A 398 -0.57 -9.89 -0.21
CA GLY A 398 -1.63 -10.83 0.18
C GLY A 398 -2.92 -10.05 0.43
N ASN A 399 -3.41 -10.02 1.67
CA ASN A 399 -4.65 -9.34 2.05
C ASN A 399 -4.35 -8.06 2.86
N HIS A 400 -4.73 -6.87 2.34
CA HIS A 400 -4.61 -5.60 3.08
C HIS A 400 -5.27 -5.64 4.46
N HIS A 401 -6.33 -6.44 4.64
CA HIS A 401 -7.03 -6.58 5.91
C HIS A 401 -6.09 -7.08 7.00
N ASP A 402 -5.35 -8.16 6.77
CA ASP A 402 -4.48 -8.74 7.79
C ASP A 402 -3.44 -7.73 8.26
N TYR A 403 -2.81 -7.03 7.32
CA TYR A 403 -1.83 -5.98 7.63
C TYR A 403 -2.42 -4.83 8.42
N VAL A 404 -3.59 -4.32 8.03
CA VAL A 404 -4.22 -3.19 8.74
C VAL A 404 -4.69 -3.62 10.13
N HIS A 405 -5.16 -4.86 10.30
CA HIS A 405 -5.50 -5.42 11.61
C HIS A 405 -4.27 -5.56 12.51
N TRP A 406 -3.14 -6.05 11.99
CA TRP A 406 -1.89 -6.09 12.76
C TRP A 406 -1.41 -4.68 13.11
N ILE A 407 -1.39 -3.76 12.15
CA ILE A 407 -0.98 -2.36 12.37
C ILE A 407 -1.86 -1.69 13.42
N ALA A 408 -3.18 -1.89 13.38
CA ALA A 408 -4.10 -1.31 14.37
C ALA A 408 -3.83 -1.85 15.78
N GLN A 409 -3.56 -3.16 15.90
CA GLN A 409 -3.21 -3.78 17.17
C GLN A 409 -1.86 -3.27 17.70
N GLU A 410 -0.84 -3.21 16.84
CA GLU A 410 0.49 -2.71 17.17
C GLU A 410 0.44 -1.22 17.56
N ALA A 411 -0.35 -0.42 16.84
CA ALA A 411 -0.57 1.00 17.14
C ALA A 411 -1.24 1.20 18.51
N GLN A 412 -2.17 0.31 18.89
CA GLN A 412 -2.79 0.34 20.22
C GLN A 412 -1.77 -0.02 21.31
N TRP A 413 -0.97 -1.07 21.11
CA TRP A 413 0.10 -1.44 22.06
C TRP A 413 1.15 -0.34 22.22
N LEU A 414 1.46 0.37 21.14
CA LEU A 414 2.39 1.51 21.16
C LEU A 414 1.73 2.80 21.67
N GLY A 415 0.43 2.83 21.95
CA GLY A 415 -0.27 4.04 22.38
C GLY A 415 -0.44 5.12 21.30
N PHE A 416 -0.22 4.81 20.01
CA PHE A 416 -0.69 5.69 18.94
C PHE A 416 -2.22 5.82 18.97
N THR A 417 -2.91 4.75 19.37
CA THR A 417 -4.36 4.75 19.54
C THR A 417 -4.77 4.32 20.93
N GLY A 418 -5.80 4.98 21.46
CA GLY A 418 -6.52 4.57 22.67
C GLY A 418 -7.95 4.23 22.31
N ARG A 419 -8.42 3.03 22.66
CA ARG A 419 -9.78 2.56 22.29
C ARG A 419 -10.04 2.65 20.77
N ASN A 420 -9.03 2.36 19.96
CA ASN A 420 -9.02 2.47 18.49
C ASN A 420 -9.28 3.88 17.92
N ALA A 421 -9.00 4.95 18.68
CA ALA A 421 -8.97 6.32 18.18
C ALA A 421 -7.58 6.91 18.36
N LEU A 422 -7.16 7.85 17.50
CA LEU A 422 -5.82 8.44 17.55
C LEU A 422 -5.64 9.27 18.84
N SER A 423 -4.53 9.05 19.55
CA SER A 423 -4.16 9.86 20.71
C SER A 423 -3.59 11.22 20.28
N SER A 424 -3.73 12.22 21.13
CA SER A 424 -3.25 13.58 20.84
C SER A 424 -1.73 13.64 20.69
N PHE A 425 -1.00 12.83 21.47
CA PHE A 425 0.45 12.71 21.38
C PHE A 425 0.88 11.88 20.15
N GLY A 426 0.09 10.88 19.77
CA GLY A 426 0.27 10.11 18.54
C GLY A 426 0.14 11.00 17.30
N GLU A 427 -0.88 11.86 17.24
CA GLU A 427 -1.07 12.84 16.17
C GLU A 427 0.14 13.78 16.04
N LYS A 428 0.59 14.37 17.15
CA LYS A 428 1.76 15.27 17.17
C LYS A 428 3.05 14.60 16.72
N SER A 429 3.25 13.33 17.10
CA SER A 429 4.38 12.53 16.64
C SER A 429 4.35 12.35 15.11
N LEU A 430 3.16 12.08 14.53
CA LEU A 430 2.98 11.92 13.09
C LEU A 430 3.16 13.22 12.31
N SER A 431 2.81 14.36 12.90
CA SER A 431 3.07 15.68 12.30
C SER A 431 4.50 16.17 12.46
N GLY A 432 5.35 15.44 13.20
CA GLY A 432 6.74 15.84 13.47
C GLY A 432 6.86 17.06 14.37
N SER A 433 5.94 17.22 15.33
CA SER A 433 5.99 18.31 16.32
C SER A 433 7.13 18.10 17.31
N ASP A 434 7.87 19.17 17.64
CA ASP A 434 8.94 19.13 18.63
C ASP A 434 8.43 18.89 20.06
N GLU A 435 7.21 19.32 20.37
CA GLU A 435 6.56 19.10 21.67
C GLU A 435 5.40 18.10 21.55
N ILE A 436 5.65 16.84 21.91
CA ILE A 436 4.64 15.79 21.88
C ILE A 436 3.70 15.96 23.09
N GLY A 437 4.25 16.20 24.27
CA GLY A 437 3.50 16.58 25.46
C GLY A 437 2.89 15.41 26.21
N MET A 438 3.50 14.23 26.14
CA MET A 438 3.10 13.05 26.90
C MET A 438 3.22 13.25 28.40
N GLU A 439 4.23 13.99 28.87
CA GLU A 439 4.46 14.22 30.31
C GLU A 439 3.25 14.85 31.00
N LYS A 440 2.50 15.70 30.29
CA LYS A 440 1.29 16.37 30.80
C LYS A 440 0.10 15.42 30.95
N LEU A 441 0.14 14.25 30.32
CA LEU A 441 -0.91 13.24 30.32
C LEU A 441 -0.63 12.13 31.35
N LEU A 442 0.53 12.15 32.01
CA LEU A 442 0.85 11.16 33.01
C LEU A 442 -0.06 11.30 34.23
N PRO A 443 -0.44 10.17 34.86
CA PRO A 443 -1.10 10.20 36.17
C PRO A 443 -0.29 11.04 37.14
N LYS A 444 -0.98 11.77 38.03
CA LYS A 444 -0.30 12.51 39.10
C LYS A 444 0.54 11.54 39.93
N GLU A 445 1.77 11.93 40.23
CA GLU A 445 2.64 11.17 41.12
C GLU A 445 1.91 10.89 42.45
N ILE A 446 1.97 9.64 42.89
CA ILE A 446 1.43 9.24 44.18
C ILE A 446 2.53 9.49 45.21
N ASP A 447 2.49 10.64 45.88
CA ASP A 447 3.53 11.09 46.82
C ASP A 447 3.56 10.31 48.15
N TYR A 448 2.66 9.35 48.35
CA TYR A 448 2.62 8.53 49.55
C TYR A 448 2.01 7.14 49.29
N ILE A 449 2.73 6.10 49.71
CA ILE A 449 2.18 4.75 49.84
C ILE A 449 1.90 4.52 51.33
N LEU A 450 0.62 4.40 51.69
CA LEU A 450 0.23 3.94 53.03
C LEU A 450 0.44 2.42 53.09
N ILE A 451 1.57 2.00 53.65
CA ILE A 451 1.77 0.61 54.04
C ILE A 451 0.87 0.35 55.25
N GLN A 452 -0.29 -0.25 55.02
CA GLN A 452 -1.10 -0.79 56.12
C GLN A 452 -0.37 -2.01 56.67
N GLY A 453 0.26 -1.83 57.83
CA GLY A 453 0.82 -2.90 58.64
C GLY A 453 -0.30 -3.63 59.37
N ASP A 454 -0.96 -4.54 58.67
CA ASP A 454 -1.79 -5.55 59.31
C ASP A 454 -0.86 -6.72 59.67
N ASN A 455 -0.63 -6.88 60.98
CA ASN A 455 0.25 -7.87 61.61
C ASN A 455 -0.05 -9.32 61.23
#